data_AF-A0A5E7ZLL7-F1
#
_entry.id   AF-A0A5E7ZLL7-F1
#
_cell.length_a   1.000
_cell.length_b   1.000
_cell.length_c   1.000
_cell.angle_alpha   90.00
_cell.angle_beta   90.00
_cell.angle_gamma   90.00
#
_symmetry.space_group_name_H-M   'P 1'
#
loop_
_entity.id
_entity.type
_entity.pdbx_description
1 polymer ?
#
loop_
_entity_poly.entity_id
_entity_poly.type
_entity_poly.pdbx_seq_one_letter_code
_entity_poly.pdbx_strand_id
1 'polypeptide(L)' 'MRRALVLTDESRRHWFRASLPPHVVHRANEIERQVPWRLRLGLTRSDLESVAATYVAGFVGTMTFIL' A
#
# COMPACT_ATOMS: atom_id res chain seq x y z
N MET A 1 2.33 -4.72 21.09
CA MET A 1 2.44 -6.18 20.84
C MET A 1 1.97 -6.51 19.43
N ARG A 2 2.88 -6.76 18.48
CA ARG A 2 2.55 -7.13 17.10
C ARG A 2 2.46 -8.65 17.02
N ARG A 3 1.25 -9.21 17.07
CA ARG A 3 1.01 -10.63 16.83
C ARG A 3 1.19 -10.86 15.32
N ALA A 4 2.35 -11.37 14.92
CA ALA A 4 2.59 -11.74 13.53
C ALA A 4 1.53 -12.77 13.12
N LEU A 5 0.69 -12.38 12.16
CA LEU A 5 -0.38 -13.21 11.65
C LEU A 5 0.27 -14.38 10.90
N VAL A 6 0.22 -15.59 11.49
CA VAL A 6 0.79 -16.88 10.97
C VAL A 6 0.15 -17.32 9.63
N LEU A 7 -0.60 -16.44 9.00
CA LEU A 7 -1.32 -16.63 7.76
C LEU A 7 -0.57 -16.08 6.54
N THR A 8 0.58 -15.41 6.72
CA THR A 8 1.45 -15.02 5.61
C THR A 8 2.14 -16.25 5.00
N ASP A 9 2.50 -16.19 3.71
CA ASP A 9 3.10 -17.33 3.00
C ASP A 9 4.52 -17.65 3.51
N GLU A 10 5.21 -16.67 4.11
CA GLU A 10 6.52 -16.85 4.76
C GLU A 10 6.47 -17.82 5.95
N SER A 11 5.34 -17.94 6.65
CA SER A 11 5.19 -18.83 7.82
C SER A 11 4.66 -20.23 7.47
N ARG A 12 4.77 -20.67 6.22
CA ARG A 12 4.30 -21.99 5.71
C ARG A 12 4.72 -23.20 6.56
N ARG A 13 5.77 -23.09 7.38
CA ARG A 13 6.30 -24.18 8.22
C ARG A 13 5.74 -24.21 9.65
N HIS A 14 4.81 -23.33 10.01
CA HIS A 14 4.32 -23.25 11.38
C HIS A 14 3.26 -24.32 11.68
N TRP A 15 3.46 -25.11 12.74
CA TRP A 15 2.56 -26.18 13.18
C TRP A 15 1.11 -25.71 13.37
N PHE A 16 0.92 -24.49 13.87
CA PHE A 16 -0.40 -23.88 14.04
C PHE A 16 -1.18 -23.73 12.72
N ARG A 17 -0.50 -23.56 11.58
CA ARG A 17 -1.17 -23.51 10.26
C ARG A 17 -1.66 -24.89 9.82
N ALA A 18 -0.93 -25.96 10.17
CA ALA A 18 -1.32 -27.33 9.87
C ALA A 18 -2.56 -27.78 10.65
N SER A 19 -2.79 -27.22 11.86
CA SER A 19 -4.00 -27.49 12.64
C SER A 19 -5.23 -26.68 12.20
N LEU A 20 -5.10 -25.74 11.27
CA LEU A 20 -6.21 -24.88 10.87
C LEU A 20 -7.09 -25.57 9.81
N PRO A 21 -8.43 -25.51 9.95
CA PRO A 21 -9.34 -26.01 8.94
C PRO A 21 -9.15 -25.32 7.57
N PRO A 22 -9.35 -26.02 6.44
CA PRO A 22 -9.10 -25.49 5.10
C PRO A 22 -9.83 -24.17 4.80
N HIS A 23 -11.08 -24.02 5.26
CA HIS A 23 -11.88 -22.82 5.03
C HIS A 23 -11.33 -21.56 5.72
N VAL A 24 -10.60 -21.71 6.84
CA VAL A 24 -9.95 -20.59 7.54
C VAL A 24 -8.72 -20.11 6.77
N VAL A 25 -7.98 -21.05 6.18
CA VAL A 25 -6.81 -20.76 5.34
C VAL A 25 -7.21 -20.08 4.05
N HIS A 26 -8.32 -20.51 3.42
CA HIS A 26 -8.85 -19.85 2.22
C HIS A 26 -9.33 -18.42 2.50
N ARG A 27 -10.13 -18.21 3.55
CA ARG A 27 -10.58 -16.86 3.95
C ARG A 27 -9.41 -15.92 4.26
N ALA A 28 -8.32 -16.43 4.83
CA ALA A 28 -7.14 -15.62 5.09
C ALA A 28 -6.45 -15.10 3.82
N ASN A 29 -6.51 -15.88 2.74
CA ASN A 29 -5.97 -15.48 1.44
C ASN A 29 -6.88 -14.49 0.69
N GLU A 30 -8.15 -14.41 1.07
CA GLU A 30 -9.12 -13.41 0.59
C GLU A 30 -8.97 -12.05 1.29
N ILE A 31 -8.21 -11.98 2.39
CA ILE A 31 -7.88 -10.69 3.00
C ILE A 31 -6.94 -9.97 2.05
N GLU A 32 -7.52 -9.07 1.25
CA GLU A 32 -6.83 -8.15 0.36
C GLU A 32 -5.55 -7.67 1.04
N ARG A 33 -4.39 -8.10 0.52
CA ARG A 33 -3.09 -7.65 0.98
C ARG A 33 -3.17 -6.13 1.05
N GLN A 34 -2.98 -5.51 2.21
CA GLN A 34 -3.08 -4.05 2.32
C GLN A 34 -2.07 -3.41 1.38
N VAL A 35 -2.52 -3.13 0.17
CA VAL A 35 -1.72 -2.56 -0.89
C VAL A 35 -1.38 -1.16 -0.41
N PRO A 36 -0.10 -0.73 -0.47
CA PRO A 36 0.25 0.65 -0.15
C PRO A 36 -0.68 1.57 -0.92
N TRP A 37 -1.23 2.61 -0.27
CA TRP A 37 -2.23 3.51 -0.88
C TRP A 37 -1.81 4.04 -2.25
N ARG A 38 -0.49 4.19 -2.47
CA ARG A 38 0.14 4.55 -3.74
C ARG A 38 -0.14 3.55 -4.87
N LEU A 39 0.01 2.25 -4.59
CA LEU A 39 -0.27 1.17 -5.53
C LEU A 39 -1.78 0.96 -5.72
N ARG A 40 -2.58 1.20 -4.67
CA ARG A 40 -4.05 1.11 -4.73
C ARG A 40 -4.67 2.19 -5.62
N LEU A 41 -4.05 3.37 -5.68
CA LEU A 41 -4.48 4.49 -6.52
C LEU A 41 -3.83 4.49 -7.92
N GLY A 42 -2.99 3.50 -8.25
CA GLY A 42 -2.28 3.45 -9.54
C GLY A 42 -1.35 4.64 -9.79
N LEU A 43 -0.95 5.37 -8.72
CA LEU A 43 -0.14 6.57 -8.83
C LEU A 43 1.28 6.20 -9.27
N THR A 44 1.61 6.55 -10.51
CA THR A 44 2.94 6.36 -11.08
C THR A 44 3.85 7.50 -10.62
N ARG A 45 5.17 7.29 -10.64
CA ARG A 45 6.14 8.35 -10.31
C ARG A 45 5.99 9.58 -11.22
N SER A 46 5.65 9.37 -12.48
CA SER A 46 5.35 10.42 -13.46
C SER A 46 4.19 11.32 -13.03
N ASP A 47 3.16 10.74 -12.40
CA ASP A 47 1.97 11.49 -11.98
C ASP A 47 2.32 12.42 -10.82
N LEU A 48 3.17 11.95 -9.90
CA LEU A 48 3.71 12.75 -8.81
C LEU A 48 4.58 13.91 -9.32
N GLU A 49 5.43 13.65 -10.32
CA GLU A 49 6.26 14.69 -10.93
C GLU A 49 5.41 15.76 -11.64
N SER A 50 4.39 15.34 -12.38
CA SER A 50 3.48 16.26 -13.07
C SER A 50 2.70 17.15 -12.10
N VAL A 51 2.17 16.57 -11.01
CA VAL A 51 1.47 17.33 -9.96
C VAL A 51 2.43 18.29 -9.26
N ALA A 52 3.64 17.84 -8.92
CA ALA A 52 4.65 18.69 -8.29
C ALA A 52 5.05 19.86 -9.20
N ALA A 53 5.30 19.60 -10.48
CA ALA A 53 5.68 20.63 -11.44
C ALA A 53 4.57 21.68 -11.61
N THR A 54 3.32 21.25 -11.72
CA THR A 54 2.16 22.15 -11.86
C THR A 54 2.00 23.03 -10.62
N TYR A 55 2.13 22.44 -9.43
CA TYR A 55 2.02 23.16 -8.17
C TYR A 55 3.14 24.20 -8.00
N VAL A 56 4.38 23.82 -8.31
CA VAL A 56 5.53 24.73 -8.24
C VAL A 56 5.39 25.87 -9.24
N ALA A 57 4.97 25.60 -10.48
CA ALA A 57 4.76 26.63 -11.48
C ALA A 57 3.71 27.66 -11.05
N GLY A 58 2.57 27.20 -10.52
CA GLY A 58 1.52 28.08 -10.00
C GLY A 58 1.98 28.90 -8.78
N PHE A 59 2.73 28.27 -7.88
CA PHE A 59 3.29 28.94 -6.71
C PHE A 59 4.29 30.04 -7.10
N VAL A 60 5.23 29.73 -8.01
CA VAL A 60 6.22 30.70 -8.52
C VAL A 60 5.52 31.85 -9.25
N GLY A 61 4.51 31.55 -10.08
CA GLY A 61 3.72 32.58 -10.75
C GLY A 61 3.02 33.51 -9.75
N THR A 62 2.42 32.94 -8.70
CA THR A 62 1.75 33.73 -7.65
C THR A 62 2.74 34.57 -6.86
N MET A 63 3.88 34.00 -6.45
CA MET A 63 4.94 34.75 -5.76
C MET A 63 5.50 35.89 -6.62
N THR A 64 5.70 35.65 -7.92
CA THR A 64 6.22 36.65 -8.86
C THR A 64 5.21 37.78 -9.09
N PHE A 65 3.91 37.48 -9.03
CA PHE A 65 2.87 38.51 -9.15
C PHE A 65 2.75 39.37 -7.88
N ILE A 66 3.00 38.79 -6.71
CA ILE A 66 2.85 39.47 -5.42
C ILE A 66 4.10 40.30 -5.06
N LEU A 67 5.29 39.83 -5.44
CA LEU A 67 6.56 40.56 -5.27
C LEU A 67 6.69 41.70 -6.27
#